data_AF-A0A495L7W2-F1
#
_entry.id   AF-A0A495L7W2-F1
#
_cell.length_a   1.000
_cell.length_b   1.000
_cell.length_c   1.000
_cell.angle_alpha   90.00
_cell.angle_beta   90.00
_cell.angle_gamma   90.00
#
_symmetry.space_group_name_H-M   'P 1'
#
loop_
_entity.id
_entity.type
_entity.pdbx_description
1 polymer ?
#
loop_
_entity_poly.entity_id
_entity_poly.type
_entity_poly.pdbx_seq_one_letter_code
_entity_poly.pdbx_strand_id
1 'polypeptide(L)'
;MSTPPSDDELWQAFVEATREAHRCQADFYNRARDRPGILRAALPAGAGPWQRGAALDFLTGLSDDVPALLDDLVDLALSPGWALATRRAIGTIPHDDLVPLLEPLVLEHLETANEDDYRRLTELLVHVEAWDLLGRLVAHGLEADAPDTREAADDLMESYGPMWRSDPT
;
A
#
# COMPACT_ATOMS: atom_id res chain seq x y z
N MET A 1 -13.56 29.26 -35.32
CA MET A 1 -12.98 29.17 -33.97
C MET A 1 -14.10 28.73 -33.06
N SER A 2 -13.99 27.55 -32.44
CA SER A 2 -15.00 27.10 -31.47
C SER A 2 -14.82 27.88 -30.18
N THR A 3 -15.92 28.41 -29.63
CA THR A 3 -15.93 29.00 -28.28
C THR A 3 -15.46 27.96 -27.27
N PRO A 4 -14.57 28.30 -26.31
CA PRO A 4 -14.18 27.37 -25.28
C PRO A 4 -15.39 26.93 -24.44
N PRO A 5 -15.38 25.70 -23.92
CA PRO A 5 -16.46 25.21 -23.06
C PRO A 5 -16.55 26.06 -21.79
N SER A 6 -17.77 26.22 -21.29
CA SER A 6 -18.07 26.78 -19.98
C SER A 6 -17.63 25.85 -18.85
N ASP A 7 -17.46 26.40 -17.65
CA ASP A 7 -17.12 25.63 -16.46
C ASP A 7 -18.17 24.55 -16.14
N ASP A 8 -19.46 24.85 -16.39
CA ASP A 8 -20.55 23.88 -16.24
C ASP A 8 -20.40 22.71 -17.24
N GLU A 9 -20.04 22.99 -18.50
CA GLU A 9 -19.79 21.95 -19.50
C GLU A 9 -18.58 21.09 -19.13
N LEU A 10 -17.51 21.70 -18.60
CA LEU A 10 -16.33 20.98 -18.11
C LEU A 10 -16.68 20.08 -16.92
N TRP A 11 -17.47 20.57 -15.97
CA TRP A 11 -17.92 19.80 -14.81
C TRP A 11 -18.80 18.63 -15.22
N GLN A 12 -19.76 18.83 -16.12
CA GLN A 12 -20.62 17.74 -16.62
C GLN A 12 -19.81 16.68 -17.36
N ALA A 13 -18.83 17.09 -18.17
CA ALA A 13 -17.92 16.15 -18.85
C ALA A 13 -17.12 15.31 -17.85
N PHE A 14 -16.65 15.91 -16.75
CA PHE A 14 -15.95 15.21 -15.68
C PHE A 14 -16.87 14.19 -14.96
N VAL A 15 -18.11 14.57 -14.65
CA VAL A 15 -19.09 13.67 -14.02
C VAL A 15 -19.41 12.48 -14.90
N GLU A 16 -19.64 12.68 -16.19
CA GLU A 16 -19.91 11.57 -17.13
C GLU A 16 -18.70 10.67 -17.32
N ALA A 17 -17.49 11.23 -17.41
CA ALA A 17 -16.26 10.43 -17.46
C ALA A 17 -16.08 9.57 -16.19
N THR A 18 -16.37 10.14 -15.01
CA THR A 18 -16.31 9.43 -13.74
C THR A 18 -17.33 8.29 -13.68
N ARG A 19 -18.56 8.53 -14.13
CA ARG A 19 -19.61 7.52 -14.20
C ARG A 19 -19.22 6.36 -15.12
N GLU A 20 -18.66 6.68 -16.28
CA GLU A 20 -18.19 5.67 -17.23
C GLU A 20 -17.00 4.87 -16.68
N ALA A 21 -16.08 5.52 -15.96
CA ALA A 21 -14.99 4.85 -15.26
C ALA A 21 -15.51 3.86 -14.21
N HIS A 22 -16.46 4.25 -13.37
CA HIS A 22 -17.09 3.35 -12.39
C HIS A 22 -17.81 2.17 -13.07
N ARG A 23 -18.48 2.41 -14.20
CA ARG A 23 -19.11 1.33 -14.98
C ARG A 23 -18.06 0.34 -15.50
N CYS A 24 -16.97 0.83 -16.08
CA CYS A 24 -15.87 0.00 -16.57
C CYS A 24 -15.20 -0.78 -15.42
N GLN A 25 -15.01 -0.15 -14.26
CA GLN A 25 -14.48 -0.79 -13.07
C GLN A 25 -15.37 -1.94 -12.59
N ALA A 26 -16.68 -1.73 -12.52
CA ALA A 26 -17.63 -2.78 -12.17
C ALA A 26 -17.65 -3.92 -13.21
N ASP A 27 -17.59 -3.60 -14.50
CA ASP A 27 -17.49 -4.61 -15.56
C ASP A 27 -16.19 -5.42 -15.45
N PHE A 28 -15.05 -4.77 -15.16
CA PHE A 28 -13.77 -5.45 -14.93
C PHE A 28 -13.83 -6.36 -13.70
N TYR A 29 -14.35 -5.86 -12.56
CA TYR A 29 -14.54 -6.68 -11.36
C TYR A 29 -15.39 -7.92 -11.64
N ASN A 30 -16.53 -7.77 -12.33
CA ASN A 30 -17.48 -8.86 -12.51
C ASN A 30 -17.14 -9.83 -13.66
N ARG A 31 -16.34 -9.40 -14.66
CA ARG A 31 -16.16 -10.16 -15.92
C ARG A 31 -14.73 -10.54 -16.25
N ALA A 32 -13.73 -9.94 -15.59
CA ALA A 32 -12.33 -10.35 -15.80
C ALA A 32 -12.14 -11.81 -15.37
N ARG A 33 -11.52 -12.62 -16.24
CA ARG A 33 -11.28 -14.05 -15.97
C ARG A 33 -10.06 -14.30 -15.08
N ASP A 34 -9.07 -13.42 -15.17
CA ASP A 34 -7.82 -13.45 -14.40
C ASP A 34 -7.50 -12.03 -13.94
N ARG A 35 -8.28 -11.55 -12.97
CA ARG A 35 -8.13 -10.20 -12.44
C ARG A 35 -6.79 -10.02 -11.71
N PRO A 36 -6.34 -10.95 -10.84
CA PRO A 36 -5.02 -10.83 -10.20
C PRO A 36 -3.87 -10.81 -11.21
N GLY A 37 -3.88 -11.65 -12.25
CA GLY A 37 -2.82 -11.66 -13.26
C GLY A 37 -2.73 -10.36 -14.05
N ILE A 38 -3.88 -9.76 -14.40
CA ILE A 38 -3.92 -8.45 -15.08
C ILE A 38 -3.41 -7.33 -14.17
N LEU A 39 -3.85 -7.31 -12.90
CA LEU A 39 -3.41 -6.31 -11.94
C LEU A 39 -1.91 -6.41 -11.66
N ARG A 40 -1.40 -7.63 -11.45
CA ARG A 40 0.05 -7.88 -11.30
C ARG A 40 0.84 -7.35 -12.48
N ALA A 41 0.37 -7.54 -13.72
CA ALA A 41 1.06 -7.02 -14.90
C ALA A 41 1.06 -5.48 -14.99
N ALA A 42 0.13 -4.80 -14.30
CA ALA A 42 0.01 -3.34 -14.29
C ALA A 42 0.84 -2.66 -13.18
N LEU A 43 1.30 -3.39 -12.16
CA LEU A 43 2.08 -2.84 -11.04
C LEU A 43 3.55 -2.49 -11.38
N PRO A 44 4.29 -3.22 -12.23
CA PRO A 44 5.69 -2.91 -12.54
C PRO A 44 5.89 -1.58 -13.27
N ALA A 45 7.09 -1.01 -13.18
CA ALA A 45 7.36 0.34 -13.74
C ALA A 45 7.22 0.37 -15.26
N GLY A 46 7.49 -0.76 -15.92
CA GLY A 46 7.35 -0.93 -17.36
C GLY A 46 5.92 -0.83 -17.89
N ALA A 47 4.90 -1.00 -17.04
CA ALA A 47 3.49 -0.84 -17.44
C ALA A 47 3.09 0.64 -17.64
N GLY A 48 3.87 1.56 -17.07
CA GLY A 48 3.63 2.99 -17.10
C GLY A 48 2.76 3.49 -15.93
N PRO A 49 2.89 4.79 -15.57
CA PRO A 49 2.29 5.34 -14.35
C PRO A 49 0.76 5.29 -14.35
N TRP A 50 0.12 5.41 -15.51
CA TRP A 50 -1.35 5.36 -15.63
C TRP A 50 -1.91 3.96 -15.35
N GLN A 51 -1.24 2.90 -15.82
CA GLN A 51 -1.64 1.52 -15.56
C GLN A 51 -1.52 1.20 -14.07
N ARG A 52 -0.38 1.56 -13.48
CA ARG A 52 -0.13 1.35 -12.05
C ARG A 52 -1.10 2.14 -11.17
N GLY A 53 -1.34 3.41 -11.47
CA GLY A 53 -2.31 4.24 -10.74
C GLY A 53 -3.72 3.63 -10.79
N ALA A 54 -4.19 3.27 -11.99
CA ALA A 54 -5.50 2.62 -12.14
C ALA A 54 -5.59 1.28 -11.40
N ALA A 55 -4.52 0.49 -11.36
CA ALA A 55 -4.49 -0.77 -10.62
C ALA A 55 -4.58 -0.54 -9.10
N LEU A 56 -3.85 0.43 -8.55
CA LEU A 56 -3.89 0.76 -7.12
C LEU A 56 -5.22 1.38 -6.69
N ASP A 57 -5.80 2.26 -7.52
CA ASP A 57 -7.13 2.82 -7.29
C ASP A 57 -8.19 1.71 -7.30
N PHE A 58 -8.08 0.76 -8.24
CA PHE A 58 -8.94 -0.41 -8.29
C PHE A 58 -8.84 -1.28 -7.03
N LEU A 59 -7.61 -1.59 -6.59
CA LEU A 59 -7.33 -2.39 -5.41
C LEU A 59 -7.84 -1.74 -4.12
N THR A 60 -7.78 -0.41 -4.04
CA THR A 60 -8.24 0.35 -2.87
C THR A 60 -9.77 0.43 -2.80
N GLY A 61 -10.45 0.54 -3.96
CA GLY A 61 -11.89 0.81 -3.99
C GLY A 61 -12.79 -0.42 -4.11
N LEU A 62 -12.38 -1.46 -4.84
CA LEU A 62 -13.28 -2.54 -5.25
C LEU A 62 -12.51 -3.82 -5.61
N SER A 63 -11.82 -4.43 -4.66
CA SER A 63 -11.09 -5.68 -4.93
C SER A 63 -10.88 -6.53 -3.69
N ASP A 64 -11.09 -7.84 -3.86
CA ASP A 64 -10.69 -8.89 -2.91
C ASP A 64 -9.35 -9.55 -3.33
N ASP A 65 -8.65 -8.97 -4.31
CA ASP A 65 -7.43 -9.55 -4.90
C ASP A 65 -6.15 -9.11 -4.18
N VAL A 66 -6.23 -8.16 -3.23
CA VAL A 66 -5.06 -7.63 -2.52
C VAL A 66 -4.22 -8.74 -1.87
N PRO A 67 -4.79 -9.75 -1.18
CA PRO A 67 -3.99 -10.84 -0.62
C PRO A 67 -3.19 -11.62 -1.67
N ALA A 68 -3.75 -11.79 -2.87
CA ALA A 68 -3.08 -12.51 -3.96
C ALA A 68 -1.95 -11.70 -4.61
N LEU A 69 -1.84 -10.41 -4.31
CA LEU A 69 -0.85 -9.47 -4.82
C LEU A 69 0.06 -8.91 -3.72
N LEU A 70 -0.06 -9.41 -2.49
CA LEU A 70 0.53 -8.76 -1.32
C LEU A 70 2.05 -8.62 -1.44
N ASP A 71 2.73 -9.64 -1.94
CA ASP A 71 4.18 -9.62 -2.20
C ASP A 71 4.59 -8.44 -3.11
N ASP A 72 3.97 -8.37 -4.30
CA ASP A 72 4.17 -7.27 -5.26
C ASP A 72 3.86 -5.88 -4.66
N LEU A 73 2.89 -5.82 -3.74
CA LEU A 73 2.48 -4.59 -3.06
C LEU A 73 3.43 -4.21 -1.94
N VAL A 74 4.00 -5.15 -1.18
CA VAL A 74 4.99 -4.83 -0.15
C VAL A 74 6.22 -4.22 -0.79
N ASP A 75 6.73 -4.82 -1.87
CA ASP A 75 7.82 -4.27 -2.69
C ASP A 75 7.51 -2.83 -3.15
N LEU A 76 6.30 -2.63 -3.69
CA LEU A 76 5.90 -1.32 -4.21
C LEU A 76 5.66 -0.29 -3.08
N ALA A 77 5.33 -0.73 -1.87
CA ALA A 77 5.19 0.13 -0.70
C ALA A 77 6.53 0.73 -0.23
N LEU A 78 7.66 0.11 -0.62
CA LEU A 78 9.02 0.62 -0.39
C LEU A 78 9.49 1.57 -1.50
N SER A 79 8.70 1.77 -2.56
CA SER A 79 9.03 2.73 -3.62
C SER A 79 8.47 4.13 -3.30
N PRO A 80 9.30 5.20 -3.23
CA PRO A 80 8.86 6.55 -2.83
C PRO A 80 7.67 7.12 -3.62
N GLY A 81 7.59 6.85 -4.92
CA GLY A 81 6.55 7.44 -5.78
C GLY A 81 5.16 6.83 -5.64
N TRP A 82 5.06 5.66 -4.98
CA TRP A 82 3.82 4.87 -4.93
C TRP A 82 3.47 4.38 -3.53
N ALA A 83 4.38 4.55 -2.56
CA ALA A 83 4.26 4.07 -1.19
C ALA A 83 2.88 4.30 -0.57
N LEU A 84 2.38 5.54 -0.57
CA LEU A 84 1.09 5.85 0.07
C LEU A 84 -0.10 5.16 -0.62
N ALA A 85 -0.14 5.14 -1.95
CA ALA A 85 -1.23 4.49 -2.69
C ALA A 85 -1.22 2.98 -2.46
N THR A 86 -0.02 2.38 -2.43
CA THR A 86 0.16 0.96 -2.17
C THR A 86 -0.21 0.58 -0.74
N ARG A 87 0.23 1.36 0.26
CA ARG A 87 -0.12 1.13 1.67
C ARG A 87 -1.64 1.19 1.90
N ARG A 88 -2.34 2.10 1.21
CA ARG A 88 -3.81 2.16 1.23
C ARG A 88 -4.44 0.90 0.64
N ALA A 89 -3.90 0.39 -0.47
CA ALA A 89 -4.37 -0.86 -1.06
C ALA A 89 -4.15 -2.05 -0.12
N ILE A 90 -2.98 -2.14 0.54
CA ILE A 90 -2.70 -3.19 1.54
C ILE A 90 -3.68 -3.08 2.73
N GLY A 91 -3.94 -1.86 3.20
CA GLY A 91 -4.83 -1.59 4.33
C GLY A 91 -6.31 -1.92 4.09
N THR A 92 -6.72 -2.36 2.90
CA THR A 92 -8.08 -2.87 2.68
C THR A 92 -8.27 -4.31 3.17
N ILE A 93 -7.18 -5.05 3.41
CA ILE A 93 -7.25 -6.38 4.01
C ILE A 93 -7.75 -6.24 5.45
N PRO A 94 -8.74 -7.04 5.90
CA PRO A 94 -9.16 -7.05 7.30
C PRO A 94 -7.98 -7.27 8.25
N HIS A 95 -7.92 -6.50 9.34
CA HIS A 95 -6.76 -6.49 10.24
C HIS A 95 -6.36 -7.89 10.76
N ASP A 96 -7.36 -8.68 11.15
CA ASP A 96 -7.19 -10.07 11.63
C ASP A 96 -6.51 -10.99 10.60
N ASP A 97 -6.72 -10.72 9.30
CA ASP A 97 -6.14 -11.49 8.19
C ASP A 97 -4.82 -10.87 7.71
N LEU A 98 -4.64 -9.56 7.87
CA LEU A 98 -3.49 -8.82 7.35
C LEU A 98 -2.19 -9.21 8.03
N VAL A 99 -2.15 -9.21 9.36
CA VAL A 99 -0.90 -9.43 10.11
C VAL A 99 -0.27 -10.79 9.79
N PRO A 100 -1.01 -11.92 9.80
CA PRO A 100 -0.46 -13.22 9.43
C PRO A 100 0.07 -13.30 7.99
N LEU A 101 -0.50 -12.53 7.06
CA LEU A 101 -0.05 -12.47 5.67
C LEU A 101 1.18 -11.57 5.50
N LEU A 102 1.23 -10.46 6.24
CA LEU A 102 2.26 -9.44 6.10
C LEU A 102 3.56 -9.78 6.84
N GLU A 103 3.45 -10.43 8.00
CA GLU A 103 4.62 -10.80 8.83
C GLU A 103 5.73 -11.53 8.06
N PRO A 104 5.49 -12.64 7.34
CA PRO A 104 6.57 -13.35 6.65
C PRO A 104 7.27 -12.48 5.60
N LEU A 105 6.52 -11.63 4.89
CA LEU A 105 7.07 -10.74 3.85
C LEU A 105 7.96 -9.66 4.47
N VAL A 106 7.50 -9.05 5.57
CA VAL A 106 8.27 -8.03 6.30
C VAL A 106 9.55 -8.63 6.85
N LEU A 107 9.49 -9.83 7.43
CA LEU A 107 10.67 -10.51 7.96
C LEU A 107 11.69 -10.84 6.87
N GLU A 108 11.22 -11.32 5.71
CA GLU A 108 12.08 -11.59 4.54
C GLU A 108 12.80 -10.32 4.07
N HIS A 109 12.09 -9.20 3.93
CA HIS A 109 12.71 -7.94 3.52
C HIS A 109 13.76 -7.45 4.53
N LEU A 110 13.56 -7.68 5.83
CA LEU A 110 14.51 -7.22 6.85
C LEU A 110 15.88 -7.87 6.76
N GLU A 111 15.97 -9.11 6.26
CA GLU A 111 17.25 -9.80 6.11
C GLU A 111 18.23 -9.03 5.20
N THR A 112 17.69 -8.21 4.30
CA THR A 112 18.48 -7.45 3.31
C THR A 112 18.21 -5.94 3.34
N ALA A 113 17.36 -5.47 4.24
CA ALA A 113 16.95 -4.08 4.33
C ALA A 113 18.12 -3.16 4.70
N ASN A 114 18.25 -2.06 3.95
CA ASN A 114 19.03 -0.91 4.42
C ASN A 114 18.16 -0.02 5.35
N GLU A 115 18.75 1.05 5.88
CA GLU A 115 18.06 2.03 6.73
C GLU A 115 16.77 2.57 6.09
N ASP A 116 16.84 2.86 4.80
CA ASP A 116 15.78 3.45 3.99
C ASP A 116 14.61 2.46 3.84
N ASP A 117 14.91 1.18 3.59
CA ASP A 117 13.91 0.12 3.50
C ASP A 117 13.29 -0.19 4.87
N TYR A 118 14.10 -0.19 5.94
CA TYR A 118 13.61 -0.31 7.31
C TYR A 118 12.61 0.81 7.66
N ARG A 119 12.95 2.07 7.35
CA ARG A 119 12.05 3.21 7.55
C ARG A 119 10.76 3.05 6.74
N ARG A 120 10.82 2.57 5.50
CA ARG A 120 9.63 2.39 4.68
C ARG A 120 8.75 1.22 5.12
N LEU A 121 9.34 0.14 5.63
CA LEU A 121 8.62 -0.98 6.23
C LEU A 121 7.89 -0.53 7.50
N THR A 122 8.56 0.22 8.38
CA THR A 122 7.93 0.76 9.60
C THR A 122 6.79 1.71 9.27
N GLU A 123 6.95 2.60 8.28
CA GLU A 123 5.85 3.45 7.79
C GLU A 123 4.68 2.65 7.22
N LEU A 124 4.92 1.52 6.54
CA LEU A 124 3.87 0.61 6.10
C LEU A 124 3.11 0.05 7.30
N LEU A 125 3.81 -0.49 8.30
CA LEU A 125 3.19 -1.07 9.49
C LEU A 125 2.40 -0.05 10.31
N VAL A 126 2.91 1.18 10.44
CA VAL A 126 2.19 2.31 11.04
C VAL A 126 0.91 2.60 10.25
N HIS A 127 0.99 2.65 8.92
CA HIS A 127 -0.16 2.99 8.08
C HIS A 127 -1.31 1.98 8.21
N VAL A 128 -0.98 0.70 8.33
CA VAL A 128 -1.97 -0.38 8.44
C VAL A 128 -2.25 -0.79 9.89
N GLU A 129 -1.71 -0.05 10.86
CA GLU A 129 -1.92 -0.26 12.29
C GLU A 129 -1.53 -1.69 12.76
N ALA A 130 -0.51 -2.28 12.14
CA ALA A 130 0.05 -3.58 12.50
C ALA A 130 0.99 -3.44 13.72
N TRP A 131 0.45 -2.96 14.83
CA TRP A 131 1.22 -2.50 16.00
C TRP A 131 2.11 -3.61 16.60
N ASP A 132 1.59 -4.82 16.75
CA ASP A 132 2.37 -5.94 17.33
C ASP A 132 3.58 -6.29 16.45
N LEU A 133 3.38 -6.32 15.13
CA LEU A 133 4.46 -6.56 14.16
C LEU A 133 5.46 -5.40 14.16
N LEU A 134 4.99 -4.16 14.28
CA LEU A 134 5.85 -2.98 14.41
C LEU A 134 6.68 -3.03 15.69
N GLY A 135 6.11 -3.46 16.81
CA GLY A 135 6.85 -3.61 18.07
C GLY A 135 8.00 -4.61 17.96
N ARG A 136 7.78 -5.74 17.26
CA ARG A 136 8.82 -6.73 16.96
C ARG A 136 9.90 -6.16 16.02
N LEU A 137 9.47 -5.38 15.02
CA LEU A 137 10.38 -4.72 14.09
C LEU A 137 11.30 -3.72 14.79
N VAL A 138 10.74 -2.90 15.68
CA VAL A 138 11.48 -1.94 16.49
C VAL A 138 12.45 -2.65 17.42
N ALA A 139 12.04 -3.74 18.08
CA ALA A 139 12.94 -4.52 18.94
C ALA A 139 14.16 -5.03 18.16
N HIS A 140 13.95 -5.53 16.93
CA HIS A 140 15.03 -5.93 16.04
C HIS A 140 15.92 -4.73 15.63
N GLY A 141 15.32 -3.58 15.29
CA GLY A 141 16.05 -2.37 14.91
C GLY A 141 16.94 -1.82 16.04
N LEU A 142 16.52 -1.94 17.30
CA LEU A 142 17.31 -1.52 18.47
C LEU A 142 18.58 -2.37 18.66
N GLU A 143 18.54 -3.64 18.23
CA GLU A 143 19.67 -4.57 18.29
C GLU A 143 20.57 -4.50 17.04
N ALA A 144 20.17 -3.75 16.01
CA ALA A 144 20.93 -3.66 14.77
C ALA A 144 22.31 -3.02 14.97
N ASP A 145 23.32 -3.48 14.22
CA ASP A 145 24.67 -2.90 14.25
C ASP A 145 24.71 -1.49 13.64
N ALA A 146 23.86 -1.24 12.64
CA ALA A 146 23.77 0.03 11.92
C ALA A 146 23.23 1.15 12.84
N PRO A 147 24.00 2.23 13.11
CA PRO A 147 23.57 3.32 13.98
C PRO A 147 22.27 3.99 13.53
N ASP A 148 22.11 4.22 12.23
CA ASP A 148 20.95 4.94 11.68
C ASP A 148 19.66 4.10 11.81
N THR A 149 19.75 2.78 11.66
CA THR A 149 18.64 1.86 11.93
C THR A 149 18.24 1.88 13.40
N ARG A 150 19.23 1.94 14.31
CA ARG A 150 18.98 2.01 15.75
C ARG A 150 18.31 3.32 16.15
N GLU A 151 18.80 4.45 15.63
CA GLU A 151 18.19 5.78 15.83
C GLU A 151 16.74 5.80 15.31
N ALA A 152 16.49 5.29 14.10
CA ALA A 152 15.14 5.18 13.58
C ALA A 152 14.22 4.29 14.45
N ALA A 153 14.76 3.21 15.03
CA ALA A 153 14.02 2.36 15.96
C ALA A 153 13.71 3.07 17.28
N ASP A 154 14.64 3.85 17.82
CA ASP A 154 14.43 4.68 19.02
C ASP A 154 13.33 5.72 18.78
N ASP A 155 13.36 6.45 17.65
CA ASP A 155 12.34 7.43 17.27
C ASP A 155 10.93 6.82 17.18
N LEU A 156 10.85 5.61 16.59
CA LEU A 156 9.59 4.85 16.49
C LEU A 156 9.11 4.37 17.86
N MET A 157 10.03 3.95 18.73
CA MET A 157 9.71 3.53 20.09
C MET A 157 9.12 4.69 20.91
N GLU A 158 9.68 5.90 20.77
CA GLU A 158 9.15 7.10 21.42
C GLU A 158 7.78 7.48 20.87
N SER A 159 7.62 7.46 19.54
CA SER A 159 6.40 7.91 18.86
C SER A 159 5.21 6.94 18.99
N TYR A 160 5.48 5.64 18.89
CA TYR A 160 4.45 4.61 18.74
C TYR A 160 4.52 3.49 19.78
N GLY A 161 5.54 3.46 20.63
CA GLY A 161 5.68 2.48 21.71
C GLY A 161 4.41 2.23 22.55
N PRO A 162 3.60 3.26 22.88
CA PRO A 162 2.33 3.04 23.59
C PRO A 162 1.32 2.15 22.84
N MET A 163 1.35 2.12 21.50
CA MET A 163 0.34 1.42 20.69
C MET A 163 0.46 -0.11 20.75
N TRP A 164 1.68 -0.65 20.87
CA TRP A 164 1.92 -2.11 20.98
C TRP A 164 2.34 -2.56 22.39
N ARG A 165 2.47 -1.64 23.34
CA ARG A 165 2.69 -1.95 24.76
C ARG A 165 1.41 -1.94 25.59
N SER A 166 0.32 -1.46 25.01
CA SER A 166 -0.99 -1.53 25.65
C SER A 166 -1.45 -2.99 25.62
N ASP A 167 -1.53 -3.63 26.80
CA ASP A 167 -2.06 -4.98 26.94
C ASP A 167 -3.41 -5.11 26.21
N PRO A 168 -3.71 -6.25 25.55
CA PRO A 168 -5.05 -6.48 25.03
C PRO A 168 -6.02 -6.52 26.22
N THR A 169 -6.87 -5.50 26.33
CA THR A 169 -8.02 -5.49 27.25
C THR A 169 -9.09 -6.48 26.82
#